data_AF-A0A9E4BR02-F1
#
_entry.id   AF-A0A9E4BR02-F1
#
_cell.length_a   1.000
_cell.length_b   1.000
_cell.length_c   1.000
_cell.angle_alpha   90.00
_cell.angle_beta   90.00
_cell.angle_gamma   90.00
#
_symmetry.space_group_name_H-M   'P 1'
#
loop_
_entity.id
_entity.type
_entity.pdbx_description
1 polymer ?
#
loop_
_entity_poly.entity_id
_entity_poly.type
_entity_poly.pdbx_seq_one_letter_code
_entity_poly.pdbx_strand_id
1 'polypeptide(L)'
;MSRLYYSEEGRVMPALCEELTTFRRARKTLALPATDAPGMVYILARPYPENAAPLRVAVNGVEVAAVEPDRPGAYSWYEFSVSDLRAGDNTFELWTDGTAMDGWSLAMEGGRAGTGSGLSDDGGETWRSDRMGYLNSVLGEYVVRVRLSEGEDPPPPAMVWEVARSPRLLSLRRLLPPVARDQGPLINRVRALSAWLASSWEHTNSLRAGQYAPWDAETLLAWAPRQTGHNGKRPVAMCVHYAAAFVSCAQAVGIPARCAVLTEAVNGFNGHFVAEVWFDEFGKWAVVDPNADALFLNNGIPMSMEEVQAAGAQLKTHIEYGPGTEYQRAFPHMVEFVRENLEKGVCFGHRSVWFRSDLLGRPEFSPPAHGSLSYCETGLVWEQRDLDAGFGMFPFFGEESYFDAAPVLSEAR
;
A
#
# COMPACT_ATOMS: atom_id res chain seq x y z
N MET A 1 -17.64 -17.42 2.88
CA MET A 1 -16.43 -17.55 3.71
C MET A 1 -15.36 -18.18 2.82
N SER A 2 -14.14 -17.67 2.84
CA SER A 2 -13.00 -18.11 2.03
C SER A 2 -11.72 -17.74 2.76
N ARG A 3 -10.59 -18.37 2.41
CA ARG A 3 -9.30 -18.10 3.04
C ARG A 3 -8.17 -17.89 2.05
N LEU A 4 -7.34 -16.88 2.29
CA LEU A 4 -6.11 -16.63 1.55
C LEU A 4 -4.90 -17.38 2.14
N TYR A 5 -4.09 -17.96 1.24
CA TYR A 5 -2.84 -18.65 1.51
C TYR A 5 -1.69 -17.91 0.82
N TYR A 6 -0.71 -17.49 1.62
CA TYR A 6 0.42 -16.67 1.20
C TYR A 6 1.58 -16.84 2.20
N SER A 7 2.78 -16.39 1.84
CA SER A 7 3.99 -16.51 2.68
C SER A 7 4.92 -15.29 2.61
N GLU A 8 4.42 -14.14 2.16
CA GLU A 8 5.11 -12.85 2.18
C GLU A 8 4.24 -11.79 2.86
N GLU A 9 4.78 -10.59 3.10
CA GLU A 9 4.05 -9.49 3.73
C GLU A 9 3.68 -8.37 2.75
N GLY A 10 4.05 -8.48 1.48
CA GLY A 10 3.83 -7.50 0.43
C GLY A 10 4.86 -6.37 0.43
N ARG A 11 6.07 -6.62 0.95
CA ARG A 11 7.13 -5.59 1.04
C ARG A 11 7.97 -5.55 -0.22
N VAL A 12 7.31 -5.25 -1.34
CA VAL A 12 7.95 -5.29 -2.65
C VAL A 12 8.60 -3.95 -2.97
N MET A 13 9.83 -4.01 -3.48
CA MET A 13 10.47 -2.90 -4.16
C MET A 13 10.46 -3.19 -5.66
N PRO A 14 9.88 -2.33 -6.53
CA PRO A 14 9.80 -2.60 -7.97
C PRO A 14 11.14 -2.90 -8.64
N ALA A 15 12.23 -2.34 -8.10
CA ALA A 15 13.59 -2.52 -8.59
C ALA A 15 14.30 -3.79 -8.06
N LEU A 16 13.67 -4.54 -7.14
CA LEU A 16 14.20 -5.80 -6.59
C LEU A 16 13.23 -6.96 -6.89
N CYS A 17 12.91 -7.11 -8.17
CA CYS A 17 12.02 -8.15 -8.69
C CYS A 17 12.79 -9.29 -9.36
N GLU A 18 12.05 -10.31 -9.78
CA GLU A 18 12.58 -11.41 -10.57
C GLU A 18 12.21 -11.25 -12.04
N GLU A 19 13.21 -11.27 -12.91
CA GLU A 19 12.98 -11.23 -14.34
C GLU A 19 12.86 -12.66 -14.88
N LEU A 20 11.78 -12.93 -15.60
CA LEU A 20 11.47 -14.27 -16.08
C LEU A 20 11.90 -14.45 -17.54
N THR A 21 12.44 -15.62 -17.85
CA THR A 21 12.78 -16.07 -19.21
C THR A 21 12.47 -17.56 -19.34
N THR A 22 12.66 -18.13 -20.53
CA THR A 22 12.47 -19.58 -20.75
C THR A 22 13.43 -20.43 -19.89
N PHE A 23 14.62 -19.88 -19.61
CA PHE A 23 15.65 -20.48 -18.75
C PHE A 23 15.49 -20.07 -17.29
N ARG A 24 15.11 -18.81 -17.07
CA ARG A 24 14.99 -18.21 -15.74
C ARG A 24 13.56 -18.34 -15.23
N ARG A 25 13.31 -19.44 -14.51
CA ARG A 25 11.97 -19.78 -14.02
C ARG A 25 11.86 -19.54 -12.53
N ALA A 26 10.76 -18.92 -12.12
CA ALA A 26 10.39 -18.77 -10.72
C ALA A 26 9.57 -19.98 -10.26
N ARG A 27 9.79 -20.43 -9.04
CA ARG A 27 8.98 -21.42 -8.34
C ARG A 27 8.49 -20.84 -7.02
N LYS A 28 7.24 -21.12 -6.68
CA LYS A 28 6.64 -20.89 -5.37
C LYS A 28 6.02 -22.19 -4.89
N THR A 29 6.19 -22.52 -3.62
CA THR A 29 5.48 -23.64 -2.98
C THR A 29 4.60 -23.11 -1.86
N LEU A 30 3.33 -23.51 -1.86
CA LEU A 30 2.37 -23.20 -0.80
C LEU A 30 1.74 -24.49 -0.28
N ALA A 31 1.73 -24.66 1.03
CA ALA A 31 1.02 -25.74 1.69
C ALA A 31 -0.46 -25.38 1.83
N LEU A 32 -1.34 -26.16 1.20
CA LEU A 32 -2.78 -25.94 1.16
C LEU A 32 -3.53 -27.10 1.86
N PRO A 33 -4.69 -26.86 2.47
CA PRO A 33 -5.58 -27.95 2.87
C PRO A 33 -6.16 -28.68 1.65
N ALA A 34 -6.86 -29.78 1.89
CA ALA A 34 -7.73 -30.35 0.86
C ALA A 34 -8.81 -29.33 0.46
N THR A 35 -9.16 -29.31 -0.81
CA THR A 35 -10.22 -28.49 -1.38
C THR A 35 -10.98 -29.31 -2.42
N ASP A 36 -12.29 -29.12 -2.48
CA ASP A 36 -13.16 -29.78 -3.46
C ASP A 36 -13.60 -28.80 -4.57
N ALA A 37 -13.19 -27.53 -4.46
CA ALA A 37 -13.48 -26.46 -5.41
C ALA A 37 -12.20 -25.91 -6.04
N PRO A 38 -12.28 -25.28 -7.23
CA PRO A 38 -11.15 -24.56 -7.80
C PRO A 38 -10.67 -23.45 -6.85
N GLY A 39 -9.36 -23.36 -6.65
CA GLY A 39 -8.72 -22.24 -5.96
C GLY A 39 -8.49 -21.07 -6.91
N MET A 40 -8.61 -19.85 -6.41
CA MET A 40 -8.23 -18.64 -7.16
C MET A 40 -6.77 -18.31 -6.90
N VAL A 41 -5.95 -18.28 -7.95
CA VAL A 41 -4.53 -17.91 -7.88
C VAL A 41 -4.38 -16.44 -8.20
N TYR A 42 -3.56 -15.72 -7.43
CA TYR A 42 -3.20 -14.33 -7.65
C TYR A 42 -1.69 -14.20 -7.83
N ILE A 43 -1.28 -13.54 -8.90
CA ILE A 43 0.14 -13.27 -9.22
C ILE A 43 0.30 -11.77 -9.40
N LEU A 44 1.23 -11.17 -8.65
CA LEU A 44 1.62 -9.77 -8.88
C LEU A 44 2.82 -9.73 -9.82
N ALA A 45 2.60 -9.25 -11.05
CA ALA A 45 3.64 -9.19 -12.07
C ALA A 45 3.50 -7.95 -12.95
N ARG A 46 4.54 -7.65 -13.73
CA ARG A 46 4.59 -6.55 -14.69
C ARG A 46 5.14 -7.06 -16.02
N PRO A 47 4.38 -6.99 -17.12
CA PRO A 47 4.92 -7.19 -18.45
C PRO A 47 5.70 -5.95 -18.89
N TYR A 48 6.79 -6.15 -19.62
CA TYR A 48 7.51 -5.04 -20.24
C TYR A 48 6.71 -4.40 -21.39
N PRO A 49 6.94 -3.13 -21.72
CA PRO A 49 6.14 -2.41 -22.71
C PRO A 49 6.02 -3.04 -24.09
N GLU A 50 7.08 -3.70 -24.56
CA GLU A 50 7.15 -4.32 -25.90
C GLU A 50 6.92 -5.84 -25.85
N ASN A 51 6.63 -6.40 -24.68
CA ASN A 51 6.47 -7.84 -24.53
C ASN A 51 5.12 -8.30 -25.11
N ALA A 52 5.17 -9.32 -25.96
CA ALA A 52 4.00 -10.03 -26.49
C ALA A 52 3.92 -11.50 -26.03
N ALA A 53 4.93 -11.99 -25.30
CA ALA A 53 4.95 -13.36 -24.82
C ALA A 53 4.13 -13.50 -23.52
N PRO A 54 3.36 -14.60 -23.37
CA PRO A 54 2.56 -14.80 -22.17
C PRO A 54 3.43 -15.08 -20.95
N LEU A 55 2.88 -14.81 -19.76
CA LEU A 55 3.36 -15.40 -18.51
C LEU A 55 2.77 -16.80 -18.40
N ARG A 56 3.61 -17.82 -18.57
CA ARG A 56 3.22 -19.21 -18.43
C ARG A 56 3.25 -19.61 -16.97
N VAL A 57 2.24 -20.37 -16.56
CA VAL A 57 2.13 -20.89 -15.21
C VAL A 57 1.85 -22.37 -15.23
N ALA A 58 2.69 -23.14 -14.55
CA ALA A 58 2.43 -24.54 -14.23
C ALA A 58 2.15 -24.72 -12.75
N VAL A 59 1.20 -25.60 -12.45
CA VAL A 59 0.89 -26.04 -11.08
C VAL A 59 1.15 -27.54 -11.00
N ASN A 60 1.96 -27.95 -10.04
CA ASN A 60 2.33 -29.35 -9.83
C ASN A 60 2.88 -30.05 -11.10
N GLY A 61 3.60 -29.31 -11.95
CA GLY A 61 4.20 -29.79 -13.19
C GLY A 61 3.28 -29.79 -14.42
N VAL A 62 2.04 -29.32 -14.29
CA VAL A 62 1.08 -29.19 -15.40
C VAL A 62 0.88 -27.71 -15.72
N GLU A 63 1.06 -27.30 -16.97
CA GLU A 63 0.74 -25.94 -17.41
C GLU A 63 -0.77 -25.71 -17.33
N VAL A 64 -1.19 -24.72 -16.52
CA VAL A 64 -2.60 -24.42 -16.24
C VAL A 64 -3.04 -23.07 -16.79
N ALA A 65 -2.10 -22.16 -17.06
CA ALA A 65 -2.41 -20.84 -17.59
C ALA A 65 -1.28 -20.30 -18.47
N ALA A 66 -1.67 -19.55 -19.50
CA ALA A 66 -0.81 -18.65 -20.27
C ALA A 66 -1.47 -17.27 -20.22
N VAL A 67 -0.96 -16.41 -19.33
CA VAL A 67 -1.53 -15.09 -19.07
C VAL A 67 -0.97 -14.10 -20.06
N GLU A 68 -1.85 -13.52 -20.89
CA GLU A 68 -1.46 -12.51 -21.87
C GLU A 68 -1.00 -11.22 -21.17
N PRO A 69 -0.02 -10.50 -21.73
CA PRO A 69 0.41 -9.22 -21.18
C PRO A 69 -0.72 -8.20 -21.26
N ASP A 70 -1.14 -7.71 -20.09
CA ASP A 70 -2.06 -6.56 -19.94
C ASP A 70 -1.32 -5.42 -19.23
N ARG A 71 -1.76 -4.17 -19.42
CA ARG A 71 -1.20 -2.98 -18.75
C ARG A 71 0.34 -2.93 -18.81
N PRO A 72 0.95 -2.98 -20.02
CA PRO A 72 2.40 -2.95 -20.20
C PRO A 72 3.09 -1.86 -19.35
N GLY A 73 4.16 -2.23 -18.67
CA GLY A 73 4.97 -1.33 -17.84
C GLY A 73 4.44 -1.08 -16.43
N ALA A 74 3.27 -1.61 -16.06
CA ALA A 74 2.72 -1.50 -14.72
C ALA A 74 2.62 -2.87 -14.03
N TYR A 75 2.96 -2.92 -12.74
CA TYR A 75 2.62 -4.09 -11.93
C TYR A 75 1.11 -4.16 -11.77
N SER A 76 0.54 -5.33 -11.97
CA SER A 76 -0.89 -5.62 -11.82
C SER A 76 -1.09 -7.00 -11.20
N TRP A 77 -2.22 -7.18 -10.53
CA TRP A 77 -2.68 -8.50 -10.11
C TRP A 77 -3.31 -9.22 -11.30
N TYR A 78 -2.80 -10.42 -11.56
CA TYR A 78 -3.36 -11.38 -12.50
C TYR A 78 -4.00 -12.52 -11.73
N GLU A 79 -5.18 -12.93 -12.14
CA GLU A 79 -5.95 -13.97 -11.48
C GLU A 79 -6.46 -15.04 -12.45
N PHE A 80 -6.51 -16.29 -11.99
CA PHE A 80 -7.11 -17.41 -12.71
C PHE A 80 -7.44 -18.54 -11.73
N SER A 81 -8.40 -19.38 -12.10
CA SER A 81 -8.83 -20.52 -11.29
C SER A 81 -8.05 -21.79 -11.61
N VAL A 82 -7.75 -22.60 -10.59
CA VAL A 82 -7.05 -23.90 -10.72
C VAL A 82 -7.80 -24.98 -9.95
N SER A 83 -8.16 -26.07 -10.64
CA SER A 83 -8.96 -27.17 -10.05
C SER A 83 -8.11 -28.28 -9.41
N ASP A 84 -6.91 -28.55 -9.93
CA ASP A 84 -6.08 -29.70 -9.54
C ASP A 84 -5.11 -29.38 -8.38
N LEU A 85 -5.60 -28.64 -7.38
CA LEU A 85 -4.86 -28.38 -6.14
C LEU A 85 -4.92 -29.62 -5.23
N ARG A 86 -3.80 -29.97 -4.60
CA ARG A 86 -3.71 -31.12 -3.70
C ARG A 86 -3.56 -30.68 -2.25
N ALA A 87 -3.98 -31.51 -1.31
CA ALA A 87 -3.63 -31.31 0.09
C ALA A 87 -2.10 -31.40 0.28
N GLY A 88 -1.53 -30.49 1.06
CA GLY A 88 -0.09 -30.34 1.25
C GLY A 88 0.54 -29.37 0.24
N ASP A 89 1.77 -29.65 -0.16
CA ASP A 89 2.56 -28.73 -0.98
C ASP A 89 2.06 -28.65 -2.42
N ASN A 90 1.71 -27.45 -2.87
CA ASN A 90 1.43 -27.13 -4.27
C ASN A 90 2.53 -26.23 -4.82
N THR A 91 3.08 -26.61 -5.97
CA THR A 91 4.20 -25.90 -6.59
C THR A 91 3.71 -25.13 -7.82
N PHE A 92 3.93 -23.83 -7.83
CA PHE A 92 3.62 -22.90 -8.91
C PHE A 92 4.93 -22.52 -9.59
N GLU A 93 5.06 -22.81 -10.88
CA GLU A 93 6.23 -22.45 -11.69
C GLU A 93 5.81 -21.40 -12.72
N LEU A 94 6.60 -20.33 -12.84
CA LEU A 94 6.31 -19.18 -13.67
C LEU A 94 7.50 -18.88 -14.60
N TRP A 95 7.22 -18.69 -15.88
CA TRP A 95 8.22 -18.34 -16.88
C TRP A 95 7.57 -17.64 -18.08
N THR A 96 8.38 -17.21 -19.04
CA THR A 96 7.91 -16.70 -20.33
C THR A 96 8.79 -17.23 -21.45
N ASP A 97 8.34 -17.13 -22.70
CA ASP A 97 9.01 -17.76 -23.85
C ASP A 97 10.30 -17.04 -24.28
N GLY A 98 10.44 -15.77 -23.88
CA GLY A 98 11.61 -14.95 -24.18
C GLY A 98 12.90 -15.50 -23.56
N THR A 99 14.03 -15.26 -24.21
CA THR A 99 15.35 -15.66 -23.69
C THR A 99 16.05 -14.52 -22.92
N ALA A 100 15.53 -13.29 -23.00
CA ALA A 100 16.06 -12.11 -22.35
C ALA A 100 15.15 -11.64 -21.20
N MET A 101 15.72 -10.85 -20.29
CA MET A 101 15.06 -10.29 -19.10
C MET A 101 14.22 -9.04 -19.46
N ASP A 102 13.38 -9.17 -20.47
CA ASP A 102 12.54 -8.11 -21.04
C ASP A 102 11.10 -8.59 -21.34
N GLY A 103 10.71 -9.75 -20.78
CA GLY A 103 9.35 -10.27 -20.87
C GLY A 103 8.50 -9.84 -19.68
N TRP A 104 8.78 -10.40 -18.51
CA TRP A 104 7.99 -10.24 -17.29
C TRP A 104 8.86 -10.05 -16.05
N SER A 105 8.50 -9.09 -15.21
CA SER A 105 9.01 -8.94 -13.86
C SER A 105 7.98 -9.48 -12.85
N LEU A 106 8.37 -10.49 -12.07
CA LEU A 106 7.57 -11.05 -10.98
C LEU A 106 7.90 -10.32 -9.67
N ALA A 107 6.86 -9.89 -8.95
CA ALA A 107 7.04 -9.19 -7.69
C ALA A 107 7.63 -10.11 -6.61
N MET A 108 8.58 -9.57 -5.85
CA MET A 108 9.33 -10.29 -4.85
C MET A 108 9.54 -9.41 -3.61
N GLU A 109 9.29 -9.98 -2.43
CA GLU A 109 9.68 -9.40 -1.15
C GLU A 109 11.11 -9.83 -0.82
N GLY A 110 12.00 -8.86 -0.58
CA GLY A 110 13.38 -9.13 -0.19
C GLY A 110 13.55 -9.32 1.33
N GLY A 111 14.56 -10.09 1.72
CA GLY A 111 14.95 -10.32 3.12
C GLY A 111 14.31 -11.55 3.78
N ARG A 112 13.56 -12.36 3.04
CA ARG A 112 12.92 -13.60 3.53
C ARG A 112 13.63 -14.84 2.97
N ALA A 113 13.83 -15.85 3.81
CA ALA A 113 14.46 -17.12 3.44
C ALA A 113 13.62 -18.30 3.94
N GLY A 114 13.68 -19.43 3.23
CA GLY A 114 13.03 -20.68 3.66
C GLY A 114 11.52 -20.71 3.49
N THR A 115 10.98 -19.90 2.58
CA THR A 115 9.55 -19.60 2.48
C THR A 115 8.82 -20.29 1.34
N GLY A 116 9.53 -21.10 0.55
CA GLY A 116 8.97 -21.90 -0.53
C GLY A 116 9.21 -21.31 -1.92
N SER A 117 9.82 -20.14 -2.05
CA SER A 117 10.30 -19.63 -3.34
C SER A 117 11.66 -20.18 -3.75
N GLY A 118 11.83 -20.37 -5.06
CA GLY A 118 13.08 -20.79 -5.67
C GLY A 118 13.18 -20.35 -7.12
N LEU A 119 14.40 -20.32 -7.63
CA LEU A 119 14.75 -19.85 -8.96
C LEU A 119 15.53 -20.94 -9.67
N SER A 120 15.23 -21.13 -10.95
CA SER A 120 16.02 -21.94 -11.88
C SER A 120 16.65 -21.01 -12.92
N ASP A 121 17.86 -21.37 -13.39
CA ASP A 121 18.56 -20.71 -14.50
C ASP A 121 18.75 -21.66 -15.70
N ASP A 122 18.21 -22.88 -15.63
CA ASP A 122 18.36 -23.96 -16.61
C ASP A 122 17.02 -24.51 -17.11
N GLY A 123 15.95 -23.71 -17.03
CA GLY A 123 14.64 -24.08 -17.56
C GLY A 123 13.85 -25.04 -16.66
N GLY A 124 14.17 -25.09 -15.37
CA GLY A 124 13.48 -25.85 -14.34
C GLY A 124 14.16 -27.17 -13.94
N GLU A 125 15.38 -27.45 -14.42
CA GLU A 125 16.11 -28.67 -14.07
C GLU A 125 16.69 -28.60 -12.64
N THR A 126 17.30 -27.46 -12.28
CA THR A 126 17.84 -27.21 -10.94
C THR A 126 17.26 -25.95 -10.32
N TRP A 127 17.26 -25.91 -8.98
CA TRP A 127 16.58 -24.88 -8.20
C TRP A 127 17.44 -24.40 -7.04
N ARG A 128 17.44 -23.09 -6.82
CA ARG A 128 18.08 -22.43 -5.67
C ARG A 128 17.12 -21.46 -5.02
N SER A 129 17.25 -21.28 -3.71
CA SER A 129 16.43 -20.34 -2.92
C SER A 129 17.28 -19.22 -2.32
N ASP A 130 18.48 -19.01 -2.85
CA ASP A 130 19.41 -17.95 -2.47
C ASP A 130 19.80 -17.12 -3.70
N ARG A 131 20.32 -15.90 -3.47
CA ARG A 131 20.85 -15.02 -4.53
C ARG A 131 19.84 -14.78 -5.67
N MET A 132 18.58 -14.56 -5.37
CA MET A 132 17.49 -14.33 -6.31
C MET A 132 17.46 -12.88 -6.82
N GLY A 133 16.51 -12.59 -7.71
CA GLY A 133 16.33 -11.29 -8.37
C GLY A 133 17.34 -11.06 -9.49
N TYR A 134 17.09 -10.05 -10.34
CA TYR A 134 17.82 -9.87 -11.60
C TYR A 134 19.36 -9.73 -11.46
N LEU A 135 19.86 -9.25 -10.32
CA LEU A 135 21.31 -9.15 -10.03
C LEU A 135 21.86 -10.26 -9.14
N ASN A 136 21.05 -11.27 -8.85
CA ASN A 136 21.39 -12.43 -8.04
C ASN A 136 21.94 -12.07 -6.64
N SER A 137 21.30 -11.12 -5.96
CA SER A 137 21.80 -10.53 -4.71
C SER A 137 20.78 -10.55 -3.56
N VAL A 138 19.56 -11.03 -3.81
CA VAL A 138 18.44 -10.92 -2.87
C VAL A 138 18.06 -12.30 -2.34
N LEU A 139 17.80 -12.43 -1.03
CA LEU A 139 16.97 -13.52 -0.52
C LEU A 139 15.53 -13.07 -0.63
N GLY A 140 14.67 -13.84 -1.26
CA GLY A 140 13.36 -13.32 -1.62
C GLY A 140 12.24 -14.33 -1.60
N GLU A 141 11.02 -13.79 -1.50
CA GLU A 141 9.79 -14.54 -1.58
C GLU A 141 8.88 -13.94 -2.65
N TYR A 142 8.40 -14.77 -3.58
CA TYR A 142 7.52 -14.31 -4.66
C TYR A 142 6.10 -14.04 -4.15
N VAL A 143 5.52 -12.96 -4.67
CA VAL A 143 4.13 -12.56 -4.39
C VAL A 143 3.18 -13.36 -5.28
N VAL A 144 2.92 -14.59 -4.83
CA VAL A 144 1.94 -15.51 -5.38
C VAL A 144 1.07 -15.99 -4.23
N ARG A 145 -0.24 -15.84 -4.38
CA ARG A 145 -1.24 -16.13 -3.34
C ARG A 145 -2.35 -17.02 -3.91
N VAL A 146 -2.99 -17.80 -3.05
CA VAL A 146 -4.11 -18.67 -3.43
C VAL A 146 -5.25 -18.47 -2.46
N ARG A 147 -6.46 -18.17 -2.96
CA ARG A 147 -7.68 -18.15 -2.15
C ARG A 147 -8.50 -19.41 -2.40
N LEU A 148 -8.83 -20.12 -1.32
CA LEU A 148 -9.72 -21.29 -1.36
C LEU A 148 -11.10 -20.90 -0.85
N SER A 149 -12.13 -21.56 -1.38
CA SER A 149 -13.51 -21.37 -0.92
C SER A 149 -13.73 -21.88 0.50
N GLU A 150 -12.87 -22.79 0.95
CA GLU A 150 -12.90 -23.39 2.26
C GLU A 150 -12.07 -22.60 3.27
N GLY A 151 -12.61 -22.49 4.48
CA GLY A 151 -11.97 -21.77 5.59
C GLY A 151 -12.41 -20.31 5.67
N GLU A 152 -11.77 -19.61 6.61
CA GLU A 152 -12.02 -18.22 6.93
C GLU A 152 -10.69 -17.48 7.03
N ASP A 153 -10.65 -16.26 6.49
CA ASP A 153 -9.56 -15.34 6.75
C ASP A 153 -9.44 -15.04 8.26
N PRO A 154 -8.23 -14.77 8.76
CA PRO A 154 -8.07 -14.28 10.12
C PRO A 154 -8.86 -12.98 10.33
N PRO A 155 -9.35 -12.71 11.56
CA PRO A 155 -9.97 -11.42 11.85
C PRO A 155 -8.95 -10.29 11.62
N PRO A 156 -9.40 -9.09 11.21
CA PRO A 156 -8.51 -7.94 11.06
C PRO A 156 -7.69 -7.67 12.32
N PRO A 157 -6.39 -7.38 12.17
CA PRO A 157 -5.52 -7.04 13.29
C PRO A 157 -5.97 -5.74 13.95
N ALA A 158 -5.85 -5.66 15.27
CA ALA A 158 -6.09 -4.40 15.98
C ALA A 158 -5.09 -3.31 15.57
N MET A 159 -5.53 -2.05 15.66
CA MET A 159 -4.66 -0.90 15.44
C MET A 159 -3.46 -0.90 16.40
N VAL A 160 -2.27 -0.68 15.86
CA VAL A 160 -1.03 -0.51 16.63
C VAL A 160 -0.64 0.96 16.65
N TRP A 161 -0.34 1.50 17.83
CA TRP A 161 -0.05 2.92 18.04
C TRP A 161 1.41 3.14 18.43
N GLU A 162 1.90 4.35 18.19
CA GLU A 162 3.19 4.78 18.75
C GLU A 162 3.20 4.72 20.27
N VAL A 163 4.38 4.46 20.82
CA VAL A 163 4.61 4.64 22.26
C VAL A 163 4.72 6.13 22.54
N ALA A 164 3.73 6.72 23.21
CA ALA A 164 3.58 8.17 23.40
C ALA A 164 4.82 8.89 23.97
N ARG A 165 5.66 8.20 24.75
CA ARG A 165 6.90 8.73 25.35
C ARG A 165 8.18 8.27 24.64
N SER A 166 8.07 7.72 23.43
CA SER A 166 9.24 7.30 22.67
C SER A 166 10.14 8.51 22.38
N PRO A 167 11.48 8.36 22.44
CA PRO A 167 12.40 9.44 22.11
C PRO A 167 12.17 10.02 20.71
N ARG A 168 11.75 9.18 19.75
CA ARG A 168 11.43 9.60 18.36
C ARG A 168 10.21 10.52 18.32
N LEU A 169 9.11 10.17 18.98
CA LEU A 169 7.94 11.06 19.05
C LEU A 169 8.24 12.37 19.78
N LEU A 170 9.00 12.31 20.89
CA LEU A 170 9.39 13.51 21.64
C LEU A 170 10.30 14.45 20.82
N SER A 171 11.16 13.89 19.97
CA SER A 171 11.97 14.66 19.02
C SER A 171 11.07 15.33 17.98
N LEU A 172 10.21 14.57 17.31
CA LEU A 172 9.29 15.09 16.29
C LEU A 172 8.38 16.18 16.85
N ARG A 173 7.86 16.01 18.08
CA ARG A 173 7.01 17.00 18.76
C ARG A 173 7.66 18.38 18.81
N ARG A 174 8.98 18.50 18.91
CA ARG A 174 9.69 19.79 18.99
C ARG A 174 9.67 20.56 17.68
N LEU A 175 9.49 19.87 16.55
CA LEU A 175 9.46 20.46 15.20
C LEU A 175 8.08 21.02 14.84
N LEU A 176 7.03 20.63 15.56
CA LEU A 176 5.65 20.93 15.17
C LEU A 176 5.28 22.41 15.34
N PRO A 177 4.35 22.92 14.52
CA PRO A 177 3.77 24.25 14.69
C PRO A 177 3.25 24.45 16.12
N PRO A 178 3.40 25.64 16.73
CA PRO A 178 2.87 25.92 18.08
C PRO A 178 1.38 25.56 18.22
N VAL A 179 0.56 25.99 17.26
CA VAL A 179 -0.90 25.73 17.25
C VAL A 179 -1.25 24.25 17.38
N ALA A 180 -0.47 23.35 16.75
CA ALA A 180 -0.71 21.91 16.84
C ALA A 180 -0.40 21.32 18.23
N ARG A 181 0.51 21.96 18.99
CA ARG A 181 0.93 21.55 20.33
C ARG A 181 0.06 22.12 21.45
N ASP A 182 -0.77 23.11 21.13
CA ASP A 182 -1.66 23.77 22.07
C ASP A 182 -2.85 22.86 22.46
N GLN A 183 -3.69 23.34 23.38
CA GLN A 183 -4.90 22.65 23.87
C GLN A 183 -6.20 23.26 23.29
N GLY A 184 -6.09 23.97 22.16
CA GLY A 184 -7.23 24.57 21.47
C GLY A 184 -8.12 23.53 20.77
N PRO A 185 -9.17 23.98 20.05
CA PRO A 185 -10.06 23.10 19.29
C PRO A 185 -9.29 22.13 18.38
N LEU A 186 -9.65 20.84 18.42
CA LEU A 186 -8.95 19.80 17.68
C LEU A 186 -8.86 20.10 16.18
N ILE A 187 -9.94 20.60 15.59
CA ILE A 187 -9.99 20.96 14.17
C ILE A 187 -8.92 22.01 13.79
N ASN A 188 -8.63 22.97 14.66
CA ASN A 188 -7.61 23.99 14.43
C ASN A 188 -6.20 23.38 14.48
N ARG A 189 -5.99 22.41 15.39
CA ARG A 189 -4.72 21.69 15.52
C ARG A 189 -4.46 20.80 14.30
N VAL A 190 -5.49 20.10 13.84
CA VAL A 190 -5.49 19.28 12.61
C VAL A 190 -5.20 20.14 11.39
N ARG A 191 -5.93 21.27 11.22
CA ARG A 191 -5.69 22.23 10.14
C ARG A 191 -4.25 22.76 10.16
N ALA A 192 -3.72 23.09 11.34
CA ALA A 192 -2.35 23.59 11.46
C ALA A 192 -1.30 22.56 11.03
N LEU A 193 -1.48 21.27 11.38
CA LEU A 193 -0.60 20.19 10.92
C LEU A 193 -0.69 19.97 9.41
N SER A 194 -1.91 19.91 8.89
CA SER A 194 -2.20 19.73 7.46
C SER A 194 -1.57 20.84 6.61
N ALA A 195 -1.85 22.09 6.94
CA ALA A 195 -1.33 23.25 6.22
C ALA A 195 0.20 23.34 6.27
N TRP A 196 0.79 23.08 7.43
CA TRP A 196 2.23 23.07 7.59
C TRP A 196 2.88 22.01 6.70
N LEU A 197 2.40 20.77 6.72
CA LEU A 197 2.95 19.69 5.90
C LEU A 197 2.75 19.95 4.40
N ALA A 198 1.55 20.34 3.98
CA ALA A 198 1.26 20.66 2.58
C ALA A 198 2.16 21.77 2.03
N SER A 199 2.61 22.71 2.87
CA SER A 199 3.55 23.77 2.47
C SER A 199 5.03 23.42 2.66
N SER A 200 5.35 22.25 3.24
CA SER A 200 6.72 21.91 3.64
C SER A 200 7.57 21.38 2.48
N TRP A 201 7.00 20.66 1.53
CA TRP A 201 7.72 20.15 0.35
C TRP A 201 6.82 20.04 -0.87
N GLU A 202 7.42 19.93 -2.06
CA GLU A 202 6.72 19.65 -3.31
C GLU A 202 6.35 18.17 -3.41
N HIS A 203 5.12 17.88 -3.86
CA HIS A 203 4.72 16.51 -4.20
C HIS A 203 5.55 15.94 -5.37
N THR A 204 6.36 14.91 -5.09
CA THR A 204 7.20 14.21 -6.09
C THR A 204 6.77 12.75 -6.22
N ASN A 205 6.22 12.38 -7.38
CA ASN A 205 5.80 11.00 -7.70
C ASN A 205 6.90 10.19 -8.43
N SER A 206 6.60 8.92 -8.71
CA SER A 206 7.50 7.96 -9.37
C SER A 206 7.88 8.31 -10.82
N LEU A 207 7.15 9.20 -11.49
CA LEU A 207 7.53 9.70 -12.82
C LEU A 207 8.72 10.67 -12.75
N ARG A 208 8.94 11.30 -11.60
CA ARG A 208 9.96 12.35 -11.41
C ARG A 208 11.16 11.90 -10.57
N ALA A 209 11.04 10.78 -9.87
CA ALA A 209 12.08 10.20 -9.03
C ALA A 209 11.92 8.68 -8.95
N GLY A 210 13.04 7.96 -8.85
CA GLY A 210 13.04 6.49 -8.78
C GLY A 210 13.19 5.92 -7.37
N GLN A 211 13.44 6.77 -6.36
CA GLN A 211 13.76 6.31 -5.01
C GLN A 211 12.73 6.78 -4.00
N TYR A 212 12.02 5.84 -3.37
CA TYR A 212 11.04 6.14 -2.32
C TYR A 212 11.70 6.63 -1.04
N ALA A 213 11.08 7.63 -0.40
CA ALA A 213 11.44 8.04 0.94
C ALA A 213 10.85 7.06 1.97
N PRO A 214 11.51 6.86 3.12
CA PRO A 214 10.93 6.06 4.20
C PRO A 214 9.71 6.79 4.81
N TRP A 215 8.81 6.03 5.44
CA TRP A 215 7.70 6.55 6.23
C TRP A 215 8.18 7.06 7.60
N ASP A 216 9.16 7.97 7.58
CA ASP A 216 9.79 8.56 8.76
C ASP A 216 9.65 10.08 8.68
N ALA A 217 8.83 10.66 9.56
CA ALA A 217 8.43 12.06 9.45
C ALA A 217 9.61 13.05 9.50
N GLU A 218 10.58 12.83 10.39
CA GLU A 218 11.77 13.69 10.46
C GLU A 218 12.65 13.55 9.20
N THR A 219 12.79 12.33 8.67
CA THR A 219 13.51 12.08 7.42
C THR A 219 12.82 12.77 6.25
N LEU A 220 11.49 12.71 6.18
CA LEU A 220 10.70 13.39 5.15
C LEU A 220 10.87 14.91 5.20
N LEU A 221 10.73 15.50 6.39
CA LEU A 221 10.96 16.94 6.63
C LEU A 221 12.40 17.35 6.31
N ALA A 222 13.36 16.43 6.39
CA ALA A 222 14.73 16.70 6.01
C ALA A 222 14.99 16.49 4.51
N TRP A 223 14.48 15.43 3.88
CA TRP A 223 14.85 15.03 2.51
C TRP A 223 14.00 15.71 1.44
N ALA A 224 12.68 15.73 1.65
CA ALA A 224 11.74 16.16 0.62
C ALA A 224 11.87 17.65 0.26
N PRO A 225 12.02 18.60 1.22
CA PRO A 225 12.20 20.01 0.88
C PRO A 225 13.51 20.26 0.12
N ARG A 226 14.57 19.51 0.45
CA ARG A 226 15.87 19.58 -0.23
C ARG A 226 15.92 18.83 -1.55
N GLN A 227 14.87 18.07 -1.88
CA GLN A 227 14.80 17.20 -3.06
C GLN A 227 16.05 16.31 -3.19
N THR A 228 16.62 15.90 -2.05
CA THR A 228 17.90 15.18 -1.96
C THR A 228 17.80 14.19 -0.80
N GLY A 229 17.74 12.90 -1.14
CA GLY A 229 17.64 11.78 -0.21
C GLY A 229 18.86 10.87 -0.27
N HIS A 230 18.63 9.58 -0.11
CA HIS A 230 19.67 8.56 -0.13
C HIS A 230 20.50 8.61 -1.41
N ASN A 231 21.82 8.48 -1.27
CA ASN A 231 22.80 8.60 -2.35
C ASN A 231 22.66 9.88 -3.20
N GLY A 232 22.19 10.98 -2.58
CA GLY A 232 22.03 12.28 -3.25
C GLY A 232 20.92 12.33 -4.29
N LYS A 233 20.09 11.29 -4.42
CA LYS A 233 19.02 11.23 -5.41
C LYS A 233 17.78 11.96 -4.93
N ARG A 234 16.99 12.50 -5.86
CA ARG A 234 15.66 13.04 -5.55
C ARG A 234 14.78 11.92 -4.98
N PRO A 235 14.16 12.11 -3.81
CA PRO A 235 13.21 11.16 -3.27
C PRO A 235 11.83 11.30 -3.93
N VAL A 236 11.12 10.20 -4.11
CA VAL A 236 9.66 10.17 -4.22
C VAL A 236 9.12 10.51 -2.84
N ALA A 237 8.35 11.60 -2.77
CA ALA A 237 7.73 12.13 -1.57
C ALA A 237 6.33 12.63 -1.96
N MET A 238 5.44 11.67 -2.18
CA MET A 238 4.06 11.85 -2.66
C MET A 238 3.01 11.66 -1.54
N CYS A 239 1.72 11.67 -1.89
CA CYS A 239 0.57 11.57 -0.97
C CYS A 239 0.79 10.69 0.27
N VAL A 240 1.25 9.44 0.10
CA VAL A 240 1.54 8.50 1.20
C VAL A 240 2.49 9.04 2.25
N HIS A 241 3.49 9.82 1.85
CA HIS A 241 4.48 10.38 2.74
C HIS A 241 3.93 11.58 3.53
N TYR A 242 3.02 12.36 2.94
CA TYR A 242 2.31 13.41 3.69
C TYR A 242 1.41 12.79 4.76
N ALA A 243 0.66 11.75 4.41
CA ALA A 243 -0.21 11.05 5.36
C ALA A 243 0.60 10.38 6.49
N ALA A 244 1.68 9.66 6.17
CA ALA A 244 2.55 9.04 7.16
C ALA A 244 3.20 10.08 8.09
N ALA A 245 3.68 11.20 7.53
CA ALA A 245 4.20 12.31 8.33
C ALA A 245 3.12 12.93 9.21
N PHE A 246 1.92 13.18 8.68
CA PHE A 246 0.79 13.73 9.41
C PHE A 246 0.38 12.84 10.58
N VAL A 247 0.22 11.53 10.36
CA VAL A 247 -0.14 10.54 11.40
C VAL A 247 0.91 10.51 12.52
N SER A 248 2.19 10.54 12.16
CA SER A 248 3.29 10.61 13.15
C SER A 248 3.25 11.93 13.94
N CYS A 249 3.00 13.05 13.26
CA CYS A 249 2.91 14.38 13.89
C CYS A 249 1.69 14.50 14.81
N ALA A 250 0.54 13.97 14.41
CA ALA A 250 -0.68 13.95 15.21
C ALA A 250 -0.46 13.14 16.50
N GLN A 251 0.09 11.93 16.40
CA GLN A 251 0.39 11.12 17.57
C GLN A 251 1.44 11.77 18.50
N ALA A 252 2.42 12.51 17.96
CA ALA A 252 3.40 13.25 18.76
C ALA A 252 2.77 14.30 19.70
N VAL A 253 1.55 14.75 19.41
CA VAL A 253 0.77 15.69 20.23
C VAL A 253 -0.49 15.08 20.83
N GLY A 254 -0.57 13.75 20.85
CA GLY A 254 -1.66 12.99 21.48
C GLY A 254 -2.98 13.01 20.70
N ILE A 255 -2.93 13.27 19.40
CA ILE A 255 -4.11 13.17 18.52
C ILE A 255 -4.11 11.78 17.89
N PRO A 256 -5.14 10.95 18.11
CA PRO A 256 -5.26 9.66 17.44
C PRO A 256 -5.48 9.88 15.94
N ALA A 257 -4.57 9.35 15.12
CA ALA A 257 -4.63 9.43 13.68
C ALA A 257 -4.11 8.14 13.06
N ARG A 258 -4.69 7.71 11.94
CA ARG A 258 -4.27 6.51 11.20
C ARG A 258 -4.17 6.78 9.72
N CYS A 259 -3.36 5.98 9.05
CA CYS A 259 -3.17 6.03 7.60
C CYS A 259 -4.34 5.34 6.88
N ALA A 260 -4.92 6.01 5.89
CA ALA A 260 -5.97 5.45 5.03
C ALA A 260 -5.53 5.46 3.56
N VAL A 261 -5.73 4.32 2.90
CA VAL A 261 -5.38 4.08 1.49
C VAL A 261 -6.66 4.04 0.69
N LEU A 262 -6.66 4.72 -0.45
CA LEU A 262 -7.82 4.92 -1.29
C LEU A 262 -7.48 4.49 -2.71
N THR A 263 -8.43 3.85 -3.39
CA THR A 263 -8.29 3.56 -4.81
C THR A 263 -9.64 3.44 -5.48
N GLU A 264 -9.70 3.82 -6.76
CA GLU A 264 -10.85 3.52 -7.62
C GLU A 264 -11.01 2.01 -7.87
N ALA A 265 -9.90 1.27 -7.99
CA ALA A 265 -9.87 -0.18 -8.20
C ALA A 265 -8.46 -0.74 -7.89
N VAL A 266 -8.34 -2.05 -7.61
CA VAL A 266 -7.06 -2.68 -7.22
C VAL A 266 -5.93 -2.47 -8.25
N ASN A 267 -6.22 -2.63 -9.55
CA ASN A 267 -5.26 -2.41 -10.63
C ASN A 267 -5.36 -1.00 -11.24
N GLY A 268 -6.13 -0.09 -10.62
CA GLY A 268 -6.34 1.27 -11.08
C GLY A 268 -5.15 2.19 -10.82
N PHE A 269 -5.07 3.30 -11.57
CA PHE A 269 -4.07 4.35 -11.37
C PHE A 269 -4.60 5.52 -10.51
N ASN A 270 -5.91 5.53 -10.24
CA ASN A 270 -6.59 6.56 -9.47
C ASN A 270 -6.57 6.24 -7.98
N GLY A 271 -5.36 6.08 -7.43
CA GLY A 271 -5.13 5.89 -6.01
C GLY A 271 -4.86 7.19 -5.27
N HIS A 272 -5.10 7.20 -3.96
CA HIS A 272 -4.67 8.27 -3.06
C HIS A 272 -4.35 7.71 -1.67
N PHE A 273 -3.66 8.51 -0.87
CA PHE A 273 -3.30 8.14 0.49
C PHE A 273 -3.47 9.35 1.39
N VAL A 274 -4.31 9.20 2.40
CA VAL A 274 -4.76 10.25 3.31
C VAL A 274 -4.62 9.81 4.76
N ALA A 275 -4.98 10.67 5.69
CA ALA A 275 -5.09 10.34 7.10
C ALA A 275 -6.55 10.36 7.55
N GLU A 276 -6.86 9.59 8.58
CA GLU A 276 -8.08 9.73 9.37
C GLU A 276 -7.72 10.17 10.78
N VAL A 277 -8.47 11.10 11.35
CA VAL A 277 -8.30 11.61 12.72
C VAL A 277 -9.55 11.32 13.53
N TRP A 278 -9.39 10.83 14.75
CA TRP A 278 -10.52 10.61 15.66
C TRP A 278 -10.96 11.93 16.29
N PHE A 279 -12.25 12.25 16.17
CA PHE A 279 -12.87 13.39 16.83
C PHE A 279 -13.84 12.89 17.91
N ASP A 280 -13.41 12.95 19.19
CA ASP A 280 -14.24 12.54 20.33
C ASP A 280 -15.59 13.27 20.40
N GLU A 281 -15.60 14.57 20.03
CA GLU A 281 -16.82 15.39 20.00
C GLU A 281 -17.91 14.82 19.07
N PHE A 282 -17.50 14.12 18.01
CA PHE A 282 -18.39 13.55 17.00
C PHE A 282 -18.45 12.01 17.06
N GLY A 283 -17.63 11.38 17.90
CA GLY A 283 -17.53 9.93 18.01
C GLY A 283 -17.18 9.22 16.70
N LYS A 284 -16.35 9.84 15.85
CA LYS A 284 -16.01 9.29 14.53
C LYS A 284 -14.60 9.64 14.06
N TRP A 285 -14.10 8.81 13.14
CA TRP A 285 -12.94 9.11 12.31
C TRP A 285 -13.33 10.10 11.22
N ALA A 286 -12.49 11.11 10.97
CA ALA A 286 -12.69 12.09 9.92
C ALA A 286 -11.49 12.17 8.98
N VAL A 287 -11.78 12.35 7.69
CA VAL A 287 -10.77 12.34 6.62
C VAL A 287 -10.00 13.66 6.59
N VAL A 288 -8.68 13.56 6.49
CA VAL A 288 -7.75 14.67 6.34
C VAL A 288 -6.79 14.35 5.20
N ASP A 289 -6.72 15.22 4.20
CA ASP A 289 -5.71 15.14 3.15
C ASP A 289 -4.59 16.16 3.40
N PRO A 290 -3.48 15.75 4.05
CA PRO A 290 -2.35 16.63 4.33
C PRO A 290 -1.48 16.93 3.10
N ASN A 291 -1.71 16.27 1.96
CA ASN A 291 -1.03 16.59 0.71
C ASN A 291 -1.71 17.78 0.01
N ALA A 292 -3.04 17.79 -0.08
CA ALA A 292 -3.79 18.90 -0.70
C ALA A 292 -4.14 20.04 0.27
N ASP A 293 -3.89 19.85 1.57
CA ASP A 293 -4.44 20.62 2.69
C ASP A 293 -5.98 20.69 2.66
N ALA A 294 -6.63 19.55 2.44
CA ALA A 294 -8.07 19.45 2.35
C ALA A 294 -8.67 18.79 3.60
N LEU A 295 -9.68 19.45 4.17
CA LEU A 295 -10.60 18.87 5.14
C LEU A 295 -11.97 18.70 4.47
N PHE A 296 -12.66 17.62 4.82
CA PHE A 296 -13.98 17.31 4.28
C PHE A 296 -15.01 17.64 5.36
N LEU A 297 -15.85 18.65 5.12
CA LEU A 297 -16.76 19.21 6.10
C LEU A 297 -18.19 19.25 5.56
N ASN A 298 -19.14 18.84 6.39
CA ASN A 298 -20.56 19.07 6.18
C ASN A 298 -21.07 20.02 7.26
N ASN A 299 -21.44 21.25 6.88
CA ASN A 299 -21.87 22.31 7.80
C ASN A 299 -20.87 22.54 8.97
N GLY A 300 -19.57 22.51 8.67
CA GLY A 300 -18.50 22.68 9.64
C GLY A 300 -18.16 21.43 10.47
N ILE A 301 -18.88 20.33 10.28
CA ILE A 301 -18.61 19.05 10.94
C ILE A 301 -17.70 18.20 10.05
N PRO A 302 -16.54 17.72 10.54
CA PRO A 302 -15.66 16.81 9.79
C PRO A 302 -16.39 15.55 9.34
N MET A 303 -16.12 15.09 8.12
CA MET A 303 -16.74 13.92 7.51
C MET A 303 -15.86 12.69 7.66
N SER A 304 -16.49 11.57 7.99
CA SER A 304 -15.94 10.21 7.89
C SER A 304 -15.74 9.80 6.44
N MET A 305 -15.00 8.71 6.23
CA MET A 305 -14.78 8.19 4.88
C MET A 305 -16.08 7.76 4.21
N GLU A 306 -17.02 7.18 4.96
CA GLU A 306 -18.32 6.80 4.41
C GLU A 306 -19.13 8.02 3.99
N GLU A 307 -19.16 9.09 4.79
CA GLU A 307 -19.81 10.34 4.41
C GLU A 307 -19.15 10.98 3.17
N VAL A 308 -17.82 10.89 3.05
CA VAL A 308 -17.07 11.34 1.86
C VAL A 308 -17.46 10.53 0.63
N GLN A 309 -17.52 9.20 0.74
CA GLN A 309 -17.95 8.32 -0.34
C GLN A 309 -19.40 8.58 -0.75
N ALA A 310 -20.30 8.78 0.23
CA ALA A 310 -21.72 9.03 0.01
C ALA A 310 -22.00 10.39 -0.66
N ALA A 311 -21.12 11.39 -0.47
CA ALA A 311 -21.29 12.71 -1.10
C ALA A 311 -21.21 12.65 -2.64
N GLY A 312 -20.50 11.65 -3.21
CA GLY A 312 -20.42 11.41 -4.64
C GLY A 312 -20.08 12.67 -5.45
N ALA A 313 -20.93 13.00 -6.42
CA ALA A 313 -20.73 14.19 -7.27
C ALA A 313 -20.76 15.53 -6.52
N GLN A 314 -21.30 15.58 -5.30
CA GLN A 314 -21.32 16.77 -4.45
C GLN A 314 -20.07 16.90 -3.59
N LEU A 315 -19.15 15.92 -3.60
CA LEU A 315 -17.98 15.92 -2.72
C LEU A 315 -17.21 17.25 -2.75
N LYS A 316 -17.01 17.83 -3.94
CA LYS A 316 -16.33 19.13 -4.10
C LYS A 316 -16.89 20.24 -3.21
N THR A 317 -18.20 20.28 -2.94
CA THR A 317 -18.81 21.34 -2.11
C THR A 317 -18.52 21.17 -0.62
N HIS A 318 -18.01 20.00 -0.24
CA HIS A 318 -17.62 19.66 1.13
C HIS A 318 -16.12 19.81 1.38
N ILE A 319 -15.32 20.15 0.37
CA ILE A 319 -13.87 20.29 0.54
C ILE A 319 -13.55 21.72 0.98
N GLU A 320 -13.00 21.84 2.19
CA GLU A 320 -12.40 23.07 2.69
C GLU A 320 -10.88 22.98 2.60
N TYR A 321 -10.30 23.76 1.69
CA TYR A 321 -8.85 23.88 1.55
C TYR A 321 -8.27 24.90 2.54
N GLY A 322 -7.18 24.53 3.19
CA GLY A 322 -6.40 25.42 4.04
C GLY A 322 -5.32 26.17 3.26
N PRO A 323 -4.54 27.03 3.93
CA PRO A 323 -3.55 27.89 3.28
C PRO A 323 -2.38 27.10 2.65
N GLY A 324 -2.12 25.86 3.08
CA GLY A 324 -1.10 25.01 2.47
C GLY A 324 -1.42 24.62 1.02
N THR A 325 -2.71 24.68 0.62
CA THR A 325 -3.13 24.37 -0.75
C THR A 325 -2.49 25.29 -1.79
N GLU A 326 -2.19 26.55 -1.44
CA GLU A 326 -1.62 27.52 -2.37
C GLU A 326 -0.24 27.08 -2.86
N TYR A 327 0.58 26.52 -1.95
CA TYR A 327 1.88 25.97 -2.28
C TYR A 327 1.76 24.79 -3.25
N GLN A 328 0.84 23.86 -2.99
CA GLN A 328 0.68 22.66 -3.81
C GLN A 328 0.08 22.95 -5.18
N ARG A 329 -0.86 23.90 -5.26
CA ARG A 329 -1.47 24.34 -6.53
C ARG A 329 -0.52 25.12 -7.42
N ALA A 330 0.69 25.46 -6.96
CA ALA A 330 1.75 25.95 -7.82
C ALA A 330 2.29 24.87 -8.78
N PHE A 331 2.02 23.58 -8.51
CA PHE A 331 2.49 22.46 -9.33
C PHE A 331 1.36 21.92 -10.24
N PRO A 332 1.55 21.89 -11.57
CA PRO A 332 0.49 21.50 -12.51
C PRO A 332 -0.11 20.12 -12.27
N HIS A 333 0.70 19.11 -11.92
CA HIS A 333 0.21 17.76 -11.64
C HIS A 333 -0.68 17.70 -10.40
N MET A 334 -0.48 18.60 -9.43
CA MET A 334 -1.35 18.71 -8.25
C MET A 334 -2.68 19.36 -8.60
N VAL A 335 -2.68 20.40 -9.45
CA VAL A 335 -3.92 21.02 -9.95
C VAL A 335 -4.77 20.01 -10.72
N GLU A 336 -4.13 19.22 -11.59
CA GLU A 336 -4.77 18.14 -12.33
C GLU A 336 -5.33 17.06 -11.40
N PHE A 337 -4.52 16.54 -10.49
CA PHE A 337 -4.96 15.55 -9.49
C PHE A 337 -6.16 16.05 -8.69
N VAL A 338 -6.10 17.27 -8.16
CA VAL A 338 -7.19 17.84 -7.35
C VAL A 338 -8.48 17.92 -8.17
N ARG A 339 -8.42 18.41 -9.40
CA ARG A 339 -9.60 18.63 -10.25
C ARG A 339 -10.19 17.33 -10.79
N GLU A 340 -9.33 16.42 -11.23
CA GLU A 340 -9.73 15.24 -12.00
C GLU A 340 -9.93 14.01 -11.12
N ASN A 341 -9.38 14.00 -9.90
CA ASN A 341 -9.45 12.87 -8.99
C ASN A 341 -10.11 13.26 -7.65
N LEU A 342 -9.48 14.14 -6.86
CA LEU A 342 -9.93 14.46 -5.49
C LEU A 342 -11.33 15.09 -5.46
N GLU A 343 -11.55 16.20 -6.18
CA GLU A 343 -12.83 16.94 -6.19
C GLU A 343 -13.98 16.12 -6.80
N LYS A 344 -13.66 15.17 -7.68
CA LYS A 344 -14.62 14.27 -8.32
C LYS A 344 -14.91 13.01 -7.51
N GLY A 345 -14.16 12.78 -6.44
CA GLY A 345 -14.34 11.60 -5.60
C GLY A 345 -13.78 10.31 -6.18
N VAL A 346 -12.95 10.35 -7.24
CA VAL A 346 -12.55 9.15 -8.00
C VAL A 346 -11.75 8.17 -7.14
N CYS A 347 -10.77 8.66 -6.38
CA CYS A 347 -9.96 7.79 -5.51
C CYS A 347 -10.74 7.17 -4.35
N PHE A 348 -11.92 7.68 -3.99
CA PHE A 348 -12.67 7.20 -2.83
C PHE A 348 -13.51 5.94 -3.10
N GLY A 349 -13.37 5.29 -4.26
CA GLY A 349 -14.14 4.08 -4.61
C GLY A 349 -14.03 2.98 -3.56
N HIS A 350 -12.80 2.68 -3.13
CA HIS A 350 -12.47 1.70 -2.10
C HIS A 350 -11.58 2.33 -1.04
N ARG A 351 -11.72 1.89 0.23
CA ARG A 351 -10.87 2.34 1.34
C ARG A 351 -10.20 1.16 2.03
N SER A 352 -8.99 1.41 2.49
CA SER A 352 -8.27 0.55 3.42
C SER A 352 -7.65 1.36 4.53
N VAL A 353 -7.45 0.74 5.69
CA VAL A 353 -6.66 1.29 6.78
C VAL A 353 -5.37 0.49 6.92
N TRP A 354 -4.26 1.21 7.04
CA TRP A 354 -2.99 0.61 7.44
C TRP A 354 -3.00 0.42 8.95
N PHE A 355 -3.06 -0.84 9.42
CA PHE A 355 -3.36 -1.12 10.84
C PHE A 355 -2.24 -0.69 11.82
N ARG A 356 -1.07 -0.26 11.32
CA ARG A 356 0.06 0.19 12.14
C ARG A 356 0.30 1.68 12.00
N SER A 357 0.20 2.41 13.09
CA SER A 357 0.54 3.83 13.16
C SER A 357 1.85 4.08 13.92
N ASP A 358 2.59 3.04 14.32
CA ASP A 358 3.89 3.12 14.99
C ASP A 358 5.10 3.25 14.04
N LEU A 359 4.97 4.18 13.09
CA LEU A 359 5.88 4.34 11.94
C LEU A 359 7.31 4.75 12.30
N LEU A 360 7.49 5.48 13.41
CA LEU A 360 8.80 5.89 13.92
C LEU A 360 9.39 4.88 14.90
N GLY A 361 8.53 4.25 15.70
CA GLY A 361 8.91 3.26 16.69
C GLY A 361 9.34 1.94 16.07
N ARG A 362 8.67 1.54 14.99
CA ARG A 362 8.89 0.28 14.26
C ARG A 362 8.98 0.51 12.73
N PRO A 363 9.97 1.29 12.26
CA PRO A 363 10.10 1.64 10.85
C PRO A 363 10.33 0.41 9.95
N GLU A 364 10.83 -0.69 10.50
CA GLU A 364 10.98 -1.95 9.78
C GLU A 364 9.64 -2.53 9.32
N PHE A 365 8.50 -2.08 9.85
CA PHE A 365 7.19 -2.54 9.42
C PHE A 365 6.53 -1.71 8.31
N SER A 366 7.09 -0.54 7.99
CA SER A 366 6.59 0.31 6.90
C SER A 366 6.95 -0.29 5.53
N PRO A 367 6.04 -0.20 4.55
CA PRO A 367 6.32 -0.72 3.20
C PRO A 367 7.35 0.15 2.48
N PRO A 368 8.33 -0.45 1.76
CA PRO A 368 9.48 0.28 1.23
C PRO A 368 9.17 1.14 -0.01
N ALA A 369 8.10 0.84 -0.74
CA ALA A 369 7.77 1.52 -2.00
C ALA A 369 6.25 1.62 -2.24
N HIS A 370 5.46 1.90 -1.21
CA HIS A 370 4.01 1.98 -1.34
C HIS A 370 3.57 2.96 -2.44
N GLY A 371 2.57 2.58 -3.23
CA GLY A 371 2.07 3.35 -4.37
C GLY A 371 2.93 3.21 -5.65
N SER A 372 3.95 2.35 -5.65
CA SER A 372 4.70 1.98 -6.86
C SER A 372 4.13 0.79 -7.62
N LEU A 373 3.14 0.10 -7.05
CA LEU A 373 2.52 -1.15 -7.50
C LEU A 373 1.00 -1.07 -7.27
N SER A 374 0.24 -2.04 -7.79
CA SER A 374 -1.21 -2.22 -7.56
C SER A 374 -1.59 -2.72 -6.15
N TYR A 375 -0.93 -2.17 -5.12
CA TYR A 375 -1.05 -2.55 -3.71
C TYR A 375 -0.78 -4.04 -3.46
N CYS A 376 0.01 -4.35 -2.44
CA CYS A 376 0.26 -5.77 -2.13
C CYS A 376 0.50 -6.03 -0.67
N GLU A 377 0.62 -4.98 0.11
CA GLU A 377 0.93 -5.05 1.51
C GLU A 377 -0.18 -5.78 2.26
N THR A 378 0.21 -6.81 3.00
CA THR A 378 -0.70 -7.57 3.86
C THR A 378 -1.17 -6.77 5.07
N GLY A 379 -0.56 -5.60 5.33
CA GLY A 379 -0.97 -4.69 6.41
C GLY A 379 -2.18 -3.81 6.10
N LEU A 380 -2.77 -3.96 4.92
CA LEU A 380 -3.98 -3.26 4.52
C LEU A 380 -5.22 -4.04 4.99
N VAL A 381 -6.11 -3.36 5.70
CA VAL A 381 -7.45 -3.87 6.05
C VAL A 381 -8.46 -3.18 5.14
N TRP A 382 -9.02 -3.93 4.20
CA TRP A 382 -10.03 -3.44 3.24
C TRP A 382 -11.44 -3.55 3.80
N GLU A 383 -12.43 -2.92 3.16
CA GLU A 383 -13.82 -3.10 3.56
C GLU A 383 -14.31 -4.51 3.17
N GLN A 384 -15.20 -5.09 3.97
CA GLN A 384 -15.74 -6.43 3.70
C GLN A 384 -16.35 -6.57 2.30
N ARG A 385 -16.94 -5.50 1.77
CA ARG A 385 -17.50 -5.46 0.41
C ARG A 385 -16.44 -5.59 -0.70
N ASP A 386 -15.19 -5.23 -0.41
CA ASP A 386 -14.12 -5.20 -1.42
C ASP A 386 -13.66 -6.60 -1.80
N LEU A 387 -13.87 -7.60 -0.92
CA LEU A 387 -13.61 -9.01 -1.23
C LEU A 387 -14.31 -9.44 -2.52
N ASP A 388 -15.57 -9.07 -2.68
CA ASP A 388 -16.37 -9.37 -3.87
C ASP A 388 -16.12 -8.39 -5.02
N ALA A 389 -15.39 -7.30 -4.77
CA ALA A 389 -15.02 -6.28 -5.75
C ALA A 389 -13.60 -6.51 -6.35
N GLY A 390 -13.07 -7.72 -6.22
CA GLY A 390 -11.78 -8.09 -6.82
C GLY A 390 -10.56 -7.86 -5.91
N PHE A 391 -10.74 -7.67 -4.60
CA PHE A 391 -9.64 -7.53 -3.65
C PHE A 391 -9.24 -8.86 -2.98
N GLY A 392 -9.64 -10.01 -3.53
CA GLY A 392 -9.41 -11.33 -2.94
C GLY A 392 -7.95 -11.71 -2.67
N MET A 393 -6.98 -10.99 -3.22
CA MET A 393 -5.55 -11.14 -2.91
C MET A 393 -5.13 -10.57 -1.55
N PHE A 394 -5.97 -9.86 -0.82
CA PHE A 394 -5.64 -9.31 0.51
C PHE A 394 -6.16 -10.22 1.64
N PRO A 395 -5.46 -10.28 2.80
CA PRO A 395 -5.81 -11.21 3.87
C PRO A 395 -6.81 -10.66 4.90
N PHE A 396 -7.05 -9.35 4.93
CA PHE A 396 -7.85 -8.72 5.99
C PHE A 396 -8.96 -7.85 5.42
N PHE A 397 -10.17 -8.14 5.90
CA PHE A 397 -11.39 -7.41 5.56
C PHE A 397 -12.15 -7.07 6.83
N GLY A 398 -12.45 -5.79 7.02
CA GLY A 398 -13.19 -5.27 8.17
C GLY A 398 -14.63 -4.94 7.85
N GLU A 399 -15.52 -5.17 8.82
CA GLU A 399 -16.86 -4.57 8.81
C GLU A 399 -16.80 -3.10 9.26
N GLU A 400 -17.91 -2.38 9.11
CA GLU A 400 -18.08 -0.98 9.58
C GLU A 400 -17.61 -0.80 11.03
N SER A 401 -17.91 -1.76 11.91
CA SER A 401 -17.50 -1.75 13.31
C SER A 401 -15.97 -1.69 13.53
N TYR A 402 -15.17 -2.21 12.58
CA TYR A 402 -13.71 -2.09 12.62
C TYR A 402 -13.26 -0.67 12.25
N PHE A 403 -13.84 -0.10 11.20
CA PHE A 403 -13.48 1.23 10.73
C PHE A 403 -13.96 2.32 11.68
N ASP A 404 -15.08 2.13 12.36
CA ASP A 404 -15.67 3.16 13.23
C ASP A 404 -15.27 3.01 14.70
N ALA A 405 -14.55 1.95 15.05
CA ALA A 405 -14.06 1.73 16.40
C ALA A 405 -13.22 2.92 16.90
N ALA A 406 -13.56 3.40 18.10
CA ALA A 406 -12.77 4.40 18.80
C ALA A 406 -11.33 3.88 19.04
N PRO A 407 -10.31 4.76 19.03
CA PRO A 407 -8.93 4.36 19.24
C PRO A 407 -8.74 3.81 20.66
N VAL A 408 -8.32 2.55 20.75
CA VAL A 408 -7.89 1.95 22.03
C VAL A 408 -6.42 2.29 22.24
N LEU A 409 -6.16 3.47 22.80
CA LEU A 409 -4.81 3.87 23.18
C LEU A 409 -4.39 3.04 24.41
N SER A 410 -3.43 2.14 24.25
CA SER A 410 -2.83 1.49 25.42
C SER A 410 -2.12 2.55 26.24
N GLU A 411 -2.47 2.69 27.53
CA GLU A 411 -1.63 3.41 28.48
C GLU A 411 -0.25 2.73 28.49
N ALA A 412 0.73 3.36 27.85
CA ALA A 412 2.08 2.83 27.79
C ALA A 412 2.62 2.64 29.22
N ARG A 413 2.92 1.39 29.57
CA ARG A 413 3.77 1.04 30.72
C ARG A 413 5.20 1.49 30.50
#